data_AF-A0A961F6F2-F1
#
_entry.id   AF-A0A961F6F2-F1
#
_cell.length_a   1.000
_cell.length_b   1.000
_cell.length_c   1.000
_cell.angle_alpha   90.00
_cell.angle_beta   90.00
_cell.angle_gamma   90.00
#
_symmetry.space_group_name_H-M   'P 1'
#
loop_
_entity.id
_entity.type
_entity.pdbx_description
1 polymer ?
#
loop_
_entity_poly.entity_id
_entity_poly.type
_entity_poly.pdbx_seq_one_letter_code
_entity_poly.pdbx_strand_id
1 'polypeptide(L)' 'MSTAHLESAIEAAWESRDTISPDTRGKTRDAIEETLEALDSGRLRVAERQPDGVWTVNQWAKKAVLL' A
#
# COMPACT_ATOMS: atom_id res chain seq x y z
N MET A 1 -5.37 -9.17 -4.90
CA MET A 1 -6.50 -8.37 -4.39
C MET A 1 -6.82 -7.23 -5.35
N SER A 2 -8.00 -6.60 -5.26
CA SER A 2 -8.23 -5.33 -5.96
C SER A 2 -7.47 -4.20 -5.24
N THR A 3 -7.11 -3.14 -5.95
CA THR A 3 -6.38 -1.98 -5.38
C THR A 3 -7.08 -1.40 -4.16
N ALA A 4 -8.42 -1.31 -4.17
CA ALA A 4 -9.22 -0.81 -3.03
C ALA A 4 -9.13 -1.71 -1.78
N HIS A 5 -9.00 -3.03 -1.96
CA HIS A 5 -8.78 -3.94 -0.84
C HIS A 5 -7.37 -3.80 -0.26
N LEU A 6 -6.35 -3.64 -1.11
CA LEU A 6 -4.98 -3.38 -0.66
C LEU A 6 -4.90 -2.06 0.11
N GLU A 7 -5.51 -1.00 -0.40
CA GLU A 7 -5.58 0.30 0.29
C GLU A 7 -6.17 0.15 1.70
N SER A 8 -7.33 -0.50 1.83
CA SER A 8 -7.97 -0.69 3.14
C SER A 8 -7.10 -1.53 4.09
N ALA A 9 -6.41 -2.55 3.58
CA ALA A 9 -5.54 -3.41 4.38
C ALA A 9 -4.27 -2.68 4.85
N ILE A 10 -3.67 -1.87 3.98
CA ILE A 10 -2.49 -1.06 4.32
C ILE A 10 -2.85 0.04 5.32
N GLU A 11 -4.00 0.68 5.17
CA GLU A 11 -4.48 1.66 6.15
C GLU A 11 -4.68 1.02 7.53
N ALA A 12 -5.32 -0.16 7.59
CA ALA A 12 -5.46 -0.89 8.86
C ALA A 12 -4.10 -1.32 9.47
N ALA A 13 -3.15 -1.76 8.62
CA ALA A 13 -1.80 -2.09 9.04
C ALA A 13 -1.07 -0.85 9.58
N TRP A 14 -1.24 0.31 8.94
CA TRP A 14 -0.63 1.57 9.33
C TRP A 14 -1.11 2.08 10.70
N GLU A 15 -2.41 1.96 10.97
CA GLU A 15 -2.99 2.34 12.27
C GLU A 15 -2.45 1.45 13.41
N SER A 16 -2.07 0.21 13.10
CA SER A 16 -1.50 -0.75 14.05
C SER A 16 0.01 -0.96 13.88
N ARG A 17 0.72 -0.04 13.20
CA ARG A 17 2.13 -0.21 12.82
C ARG A 17 3.08 -0.45 13.99
N ASP A 18 2.75 0.07 15.17
CA ASP A 18 3.56 -0.10 16.37
C ASP A 18 3.59 -1.58 16.85
N THR A 19 2.66 -2.40 16.33
CA THR A 19 2.60 -3.86 16.58
C THR A 19 3.28 -4.68 15.48
N ILE A 20 3.70 -4.03 14.38
CA ILE A 20 4.30 -4.70 13.24
C ILE A 20 5.81 -4.83 13.47
N SER A 21 6.32 -6.03 13.21
CA SER A 21 7.73 -6.36 13.33
C SER A 21 8.17 -7.28 12.18
N PRO A 22 9.49 -7.55 12.04
CA PRO A 22 9.98 -8.52 11.08
C PRO A 22 9.35 -9.92 11.24
N ASP A 23 8.80 -10.25 12.42
CA ASP A 23 8.13 -11.51 12.71
C ASP A 23 6.64 -11.52 12.37
N THR A 24 6.05 -10.38 12.01
CA THR A 24 4.65 -10.31 11.57
C THR A 24 4.43 -11.21 10.35
N ARG A 25 3.34 -12.00 10.36
CA ARG A 25 2.96 -12.94 9.30
C ARG A 25 1.47 -12.83 8.97
N GLY A 26 1.04 -13.55 7.95
CA GLY A 26 -0.35 -13.61 7.52
C GLY A 26 -0.78 -12.34 6.81
N LYS A 27 -2.09 -12.08 6.81
CA LYS A 27 -2.75 -11.09 5.93
C LYS A 27 -2.11 -9.70 5.92
N THR A 28 -1.59 -9.23 7.06
CA THR A 28 -0.91 -7.94 7.14
C THR A 28 0.37 -7.93 6.30
N ARG A 29 1.22 -8.96 6.46
CA ARG A 29 2.46 -9.09 5.66
C ARG A 29 2.12 -9.32 4.20
N ASP A 30 1.15 -10.18 3.91
CA ASP A 30 0.75 -10.50 2.53
C ASP A 30 0.25 -9.24 1.80
N ALA A 31 -0.51 -8.37 2.47
CA ALA A 31 -1.00 -7.12 1.89
C ALA A 31 0.12 -6.10 1.63
N ILE A 32 1.12 -6.01 2.54
CA ILE A 32 2.30 -5.16 2.36
C ILE A 32 3.11 -5.65 1.16
N GLU A 33 3.43 -6.94 1.12
CA GLU A 33 4.22 -7.55 0.04
C GLU A 33 3.51 -7.44 -1.32
N GLU A 34 2.20 -7.71 -1.38
CA GLU A 34 1.42 -7.56 -2.62
C GLU A 34 1.37 -6.09 -3.09
N THR A 35 1.32 -5.13 -2.17
CA THR A 35 1.37 -3.70 -2.51
C THR A 35 2.74 -3.31 -3.06
N LEU A 36 3.83 -3.82 -2.47
CA LEU A 36 5.18 -3.59 -2.96
C LEU A 36 5.40 -4.22 -4.34
N GLU A 37 4.89 -5.43 -4.57
CA GLU A 37 4.94 -6.08 -5.90
C GLU A 37 4.12 -5.32 -6.94
N ALA A 38 2.96 -4.76 -6.56
CA ALA A 38 2.18 -3.90 -7.43
C ALA A 38 2.93 -2.61 -7.80
N LEU A 39 3.69 -2.02 -6.87
CA LEU A 39 4.56 -0.87 -7.12
C LEU A 39 5.73 -1.23 -8.05
N ASP A 40 6.39 -2.36 -7.80
CA ASP A 40 7.53 -2.85 -8.57
C ASP A 40 7.13 -3.17 -10.02
N SER A 41 6.02 -3.88 -10.21
CA SER A 41 5.44 -4.17 -11.54
C SER A 41 4.84 -2.95 -12.23
N GLY A 42 4.71 -1.81 -11.54
CA GLY A 42 4.11 -0.59 -12.06
C GLY A 42 2.58 -0.62 -12.20
N ARG A 43 1.93 -1.67 -11.67
CA ARG A 43 0.46 -1.76 -11.57
C ARG A 43 -0.12 -0.75 -10.59
N LEU A 44 0.67 -0.34 -9.60
CA LEU A 44 0.39 0.75 -8.67
C LEU A 44 1.46 1.81 -8.82
N ARG A 45 1.08 3.08 -8.70
CA ARG A 45 2.00 4.21 -8.63
C ARG A 45 1.70 5.04 -7.39
N VAL A 46 2.75 5.60 -6.78
CA VAL A 46 2.62 6.49 -5.61
C VAL A 46 1.90 7.78 -5.96
N ALA A 47 2.09 8.29 -7.18
CA ALA A 47 1.36 9.42 -7.70
C ALA A 47 0.98 9.13 -9.15
N GLU A 48 -0.23 9.53 -9.53
CA GLU A 48 -0.76 9.36 -10.87
C GLU A 48 -1.47 10.62 -11.33
N ARG A 49 -1.37 10.90 -12.63
CA ARG A 49 -2.01 12.04 -13.26
C ARG A 49 -3.46 11.69 -13.60
N GLN A 50 -4.39 12.41 -13.01
CA GLN A 50 -5.83 12.26 -13.24
C GLN A 50 -6.23 12.83 -14.61
N PRO A 51 -7.45 12.52 -15.10
CA PRO A 51 -7.93 12.99 -16.41
C PRO A 51 -7.98 14.53 -16.54
N ASP A 52 -8.17 15.25 -15.43
CA ASP A 52 -8.12 16.71 -15.35
C ASP A 52 -6.69 17.29 -15.39
N GLY A 53 -5.69 16.41 -15.41
CA GLY A 53 -4.28 16.76 -15.43
C GLY A 53 -3.66 17.02 -14.07
N VAL A 54 -4.43 16.93 -12.98
CA VAL A 54 -3.95 17.06 -11.61
C VAL A 54 -3.26 15.77 -11.18
N TRP A 55 -2.16 15.89 -10.44
CA TRP A 55 -1.50 14.73 -9.85
C TRP A 55 -2.11 14.41 -8.49
N THR A 56 -2.61 13.20 -8.34
CA THR A 56 -3.11 12.68 -7.07
C THR A 56 -2.09 11.72 -6.49
N VAL A 57 -1.88 11.81 -5.17
CA VAL A 57 -0.94 10.97 -4.44
C VAL A 57 -1.70 9.88 -3.69
N ASN A 58 -1.38 8.62 -3.99
CA ASN A 58 -1.82 7.45 -3.24
C ASN A 58 -1.00 7.35 -1.95
N GLN A 59 -1.42 8.06 -0.89
CA GLN A 59 -0.66 8.12 0.37
C GLN A 59 -0.50 6.75 1.02
N TRP A 60 -1.49 5.87 0.90
CA TRP A 60 -1.42 4.50 1.40
C TRP A 60 -0.28 3.70 0.75
N ALA A 61 0.03 3.93 -0.53
CA ALA A 61 1.17 3.29 -1.18
C ALA A 61 2.51 3.70 -0.54
N LYS A 62 2.62 4.92 -0.01
CA LYS A 62 3.79 5.34 0.78
C LYS A 62 3.81 4.69 2.16
N LYS A 63 2.66 4.56 2.80
CA LYS A 63 2.52 3.85 4.07
C LYS A 63 3.02 2.41 3.92
N ALA A 64 2.65 1.72 2.84
CA ALA A 64 3.16 0.37 2.54
C ALA A 64 4.69 0.29 2.38
N VAL A 65 5.35 1.35 1.89
CA VAL A 65 6.82 1.40 1.77
C VAL A 65 7.50 1.61 3.13
N LEU A 66 6.79 2.22 4.08
CA LEU A 66 7.30 2.48 5.43
C LEU A 66 7.05 1.33 6.40
N LEU A 67 6.11 0.43 6.09
CA LEU A 67 5.78 -0.78 6.85
C LEU A 67 6.67 -1.96 6.44
#